data_AF-A0A5D2MG37-F1
#
_entry.id   AF-A0A5D2MG37-F1
#
_cell.length_a   1.000
_cell.length_b   1.000
_cell.length_c   1.000
_cell.angle_alpha   90.00
_cell.angle_beta   90.00
_cell.angle_gamma   90.00
#
_symmetry.space_group_name_H-M   'P 1'
#
loop_
_entity.id
_entity.type
_entity.pdbx_description
1 polymer ?
#
loop_
_entity_poly.entity_id
_entity_poly.type
_entity_poly.pdbx_seq_one_letter_code
_entity_poly.pdbx_strand_id
1 'polypeptide(L)' 'MDGFPLKALKVTAFTEDGLIMAARHKIYKYLHGVHFSQESIITSEGKIIVQNFIKLIERKEAAESQN' A
#
# COMPACT_ATOMS: atom_id res chain seq x y z
N MET A 1 16.24 11.47 -0.40
CA MET A 1 15.52 10.85 -1.55
C MET A 1 16.45 10.02 -2.40
N ASP A 2 17.73 10.40 -2.53
CA ASP A 2 18.76 9.57 -3.18
C ASP A 2 18.86 8.22 -2.49
N GLY A 3 18.52 7.15 -3.22
CA GLY A 3 18.45 5.77 -2.72
C GLY A 3 17.05 5.19 -2.67
N PHE A 4 15.99 6.00 -2.66
CA PHE A 4 14.63 5.46 -2.77
C PHE A 4 14.35 5.05 -4.23
N PRO A 5 13.85 3.83 -4.50
CA PRO A 5 13.72 3.29 -5.86
C PRO A 5 12.51 3.87 -6.61
N LEU A 6 12.50 5.18 -6.85
CA LEU A 6 11.42 5.94 -7.51
C LEU A 6 11.06 5.42 -8.91
N LYS A 7 11.97 4.71 -9.59
CA LYS A 7 11.67 4.06 -10.88
C LYS A 7 10.64 2.93 -10.72
N ALA A 8 10.72 2.16 -9.64
CA ALA A 8 9.85 1.01 -9.39
C ALA A 8 8.68 1.33 -8.46
N LEU A 9 8.90 2.19 -7.46
CA LEU A 9 7.92 2.51 -6.43
C LEU A 9 7.33 3.92 -6.60
N LYS A 10 6.04 4.05 -6.27
CA LYS A 10 5.36 5.33 -6.10
C LYS A 10 5.06 5.49 -4.60
N VAL A 11 5.52 6.59 -4.00
CA VAL A 11 5.16 6.93 -2.62
C VAL A 11 3.68 7.32 -2.55
N THR A 12 2.99 6.86 -1.51
CA THR A 12 1.55 7.06 -1.31
C THR A 12 1.21 7.71 0.02
N ALA A 13 2.14 7.75 0.97
CA ALA A 13 1.96 8.48 2.23
C ALA A 13 3.30 8.99 2.77
N PHE A 14 3.24 10.15 3.40
CA PHE A 14 4.35 10.78 4.13
C PHE A 14 3.86 11.26 5.49
N THR A 15 4.76 11.39 6.46
CA THR A 15 4.56 12.25 7.63
C THR A 15 4.74 13.73 7.25
N GLU A 16 4.41 14.64 8.16
CA GLU A 16 4.58 16.09 7.97
C GLU A 16 6.05 16.50 7.78
N ASP A 17 6.98 15.81 8.43
CA ASP A 17 8.43 16.02 8.30
C ASP A 17 9.06 15.25 7.12
N GLY A 18 8.24 14.59 6.29
CA GLY A 18 8.65 14.00 5.02
C GLY A 18 9.16 12.56 5.09
N LEU A 19 8.99 11.86 6.22
CA LEU A 19 9.25 10.42 6.31
C LEU A 19 8.26 9.66 5.41
N ILE A 20 8.77 8.77 4.57
CA ILE A 20 7.93 7.91 3.72
C ILE A 20 7.25 6.86 4.60
N MET A 21 5.92 6.91 4.66
CA MET A 21 5.11 5.98 5.45
C MET A 21 4.50 4.86 4.60
N ALA A 22 4.31 5.06 3.30
CA ALA A 22 3.77 4.02 2.43
C ALA A 22 4.21 4.21 0.98
N ALA A 23 4.37 3.11 0.26
CA ALA A 23 4.61 3.10 -1.17
C ALA A 23 3.98 1.89 -1.85
N ARG A 24 3.70 2.01 -3.14
CA ARG A 24 3.23 0.90 -3.97
C ARG A 24 4.12 0.68 -5.17
N HIS A 25 4.19 -0.56 -5.64
CA HIS A 25 4.88 -0.85 -6.89
C HIS A 25 4.10 -0.29 -8.09
N LYS A 26 4.81 0.25 -9.08
CA LYS A 26 4.21 0.86 -10.27
C LYS A 26 3.65 -0.20 -11.23
N ILE A 27 4.42 -1.28 -11.45
CA ILE A 27 4.05 -2.42 -12.31
C ILE A 27 3.12 -3.39 -11.55
N TYR A 28 3.57 -3.97 -10.44
CA TYR A 28 2.76 -4.85 -9.60
C TYR A 28 1.74 -4.07 -8.76
N LYS A 29 0.57 -3.77 -9.35
CA LYS A 29 -0.48 -2.90 -8.75
C LYS A 29 -0.97 -3.34 -7.36
N TYR A 30 -0.86 -4.63 -7.07
CA TYR A 30 -1.31 -5.26 -5.82
C TYR A 30 -0.20 -5.42 -4.77
N LEU A 31 1.01 -4.93 -5.05
CA LEU A 31 2.12 -4.92 -4.10
C LEU A 31 2.25 -3.53 -3.45
N HIS A 32 1.97 -3.48 -2.14
CA HIS A 32 2.01 -2.27 -1.32
C HIS A 32 2.86 -2.53 -0.07
N GLY A 33 3.61 -1.51 0.35
CA GLY A 33 4.39 -1.50 1.58
C GLY A 33 3.98 -0.30 2.43
N VAL A 34 3.87 -0.54 3.73
CA VAL A 34 3.49 0.46 4.74
C VAL A 34 4.44 0.35 5.92
N HIS A 35 4.82 1.47 6.50
CA HIS A 35 5.57 1.53 7.75
C HIS A 35 4.57 1.51 8.90
N PHE A 36 4.43 0.36 9.56
CA PHE A 36 3.54 0.14 10.69
C PHE A 36 4.32 -0.30 11.93
N SER A 37 3.82 0.08 13.11
CA SER A 37 4.11 -0.67 14.34
C SER A 37 3.11 -1.82 14.48
N GLN A 38 3.47 -2.87 15.21
CA GLN A 38 2.57 -4.02 15.46
C GLN A 38 1.25 -3.59 16.10
N GLU A 39 1.26 -2.53 16.90
CA GLU A 39 0.05 -2.00 17.55
C GLU A 39 -0.86 -1.23 16.58
N SER A 40 -0.29 -0.56 15.58
CA SER A 40 -1.06 0.25 14.64
C SER A 40 -2.02 -0.56 13.76
N ILE A 41 -1.77 -1.86 13.52
CA ILE A 41 -2.60 -2.68 12.63
C ILE A 41 -4.00 -2.95 13.20
N ILE A 42 -4.14 -3.01 14.53
CA ILE A 42 -5.41 -3.34 15.21
C ILE A 42 -6.28 -2.11 15.46
N THR A 43 -5.76 -0.91 15.22
CA THR A 43 -6.50 0.35 15.26
C THR A 43 -7.60 0.38 14.20
N SER A 44 -8.55 1.31 14.34
CA SER A 44 -9.61 1.49 13.35
C SER A 44 -9.03 1.82 11.96
N GLU A 45 -8.00 2.65 11.92
CA GLU A 45 -7.30 3.07 10.70
C GLU A 45 -6.50 1.91 10.10
N GLY A 46 -5.80 1.13 10.93
CA GLY A 46 -5.11 -0.08 10.51
C GLY A 46 -6.07 -1.11 9.88
N LYS A 47 -7.24 -1.33 10.50
CA LYS A 47 -8.30 -2.19 9.96
C LYS A 47 -8.81 -1.68 8.62
N ILE A 48 -8.99 -0.37 8.45
CA ILE A 48 -9.40 0.23 7.16
C ILE A 48 -8.35 -0.05 6.08
N ILE A 49 -7.06 0.07 6.38
CA ILE A 49 -5.98 -0.19 5.42
C ILE A 49 -6.01 -1.65 4.97
N VAL A 50 -6.15 -2.60 5.91
CA VAL A 50 -6.28 -4.03 5.60
C VAL A 50 -7.52 -4.32 4.76
N GLN A 51 -8.68 -3.76 5.13
CA GLN A 51 -9.93 -3.91 4.36
C GLN A 51 -9.80 -3.37 2.94
N ASN A 52 -9.13 -2.22 2.75
CA ASN A 52 -8.90 -1.67 1.43
C ASN A 52 -8.00 -2.57 0.58
N PHE A 53 -7.00 -3.22 1.20
CA PHE A 53 -6.16 -4.18 0.51
C PHE A 53 -6.95 -5.43 0.08
N ILE A 54 -7.80 -5.97 0.95
CA ILE A 54 -8.67 -7.12 0.61
C ILE A 54 -9.59 -6.76 -0.57
N LYS A 55 -10.29 -5.62 -0.52
CA LYS A 55 -11.14 -5.14 -1.62
C LYS A 55 -10.38 -4.97 -2.93
N LEU A 56 -9.10 -4.61 -2.87
CA LEU A 56 -8.25 -4.50 -4.06
C LEU A 56 -8.00 -5.87 -4.69
N ILE A 57 -7.78 -6.91 -3.89
CA ILE A 57 -7.60 -8.28 -4.36
C ILE A 57 -8.91 -8.87 -4.89
N GLU A 58 -10.04 -8.66 -4.22
CA GLU A 58 -11.35 -9.11 -4.71
C GLU A 58 -11.64 -8.55 -6.12
N ARG A 59 -11.31 -7.27 -6.36
CA ARG A 59 -11.46 -6.65 -7.68
C ARG A 59 -10.51 -7.24 -8.73
N LYS A 60 -9.30 -7.65 -8.33
CA LYS A 60 -8.36 -8.36 -9.22
C LYS A 60 -8.97 -9.67 -9.69
N GLU A 61 -9.44 -10.49 -8.74
CA GLU A 61 -9.99 -11.81 -9.02
C GLU A 61 -11.26 -11.71 -9.87
N ALA A 62 -12.13 -10.74 -9.60
CA ALA A 62 -13.31 -10.48 -10.40
C ALA A 62 -12.97 -10.11 -11.85
N ALA A 63 -11.96 -9.27 -12.07
CA ALA A 63 -11.50 -8.89 -13.41
C ALA A 63 -10.82 -10.04 -14.17
N GLU A 64 -10.17 -10.97 -13.45
CA GLU A 64 -9.55 -12.16 -14.04
C GLU A 64 -10.57 -13.25 -14.38
N SER A 65 -11.65 -13.37 -13.59
CA SER A 65 -12.72 -14.36 -13.82
C SER A 65 -13.68 -13.99 -14.97
N GLN A 66 -13.57 -12.76 -15.49
CA GLN A 66 -14.36 -12.25 -16.62
C GLN A 66 -13.63 -12.34 -17.97
N ASN A 67 -12.41 -12.90 -18.00
CA ASN A 67 -11.61 -13.12 -19.20
C ASN A 67 -11.58 -14.57 -19.64
#